data_AF-A0A4P6PFZ5-F1
#
_entry.id   AF-A0A4P6PFZ5-F1
#
_cell.length_a   1.000
_cell.length_b   1.000
_cell.length_c   1.000
_cell.angle_alpha   90.00
_cell.angle_beta   90.00
_cell.angle_gamma   90.00
#
_symmetry.space_group_name_H-M   'P 1'
#
loop_
_entity.id
_entity.type
_entity.pdbx_description
1 polymer ?
#
loop_
_entity_poly.entity_id
_entity_poly.type
_entity_poly.pdbx_seq_one_letter_code
_entity_poly.pdbx_strand_id
1 'polypeptide(L)'
;MADFLSGFASMEVTASAAAVFGLGDQFGYGDTFVDGMADMAEAVKEKGLRLVGSWPTEGYAFSESRAQDGDAFVGLALDQDNEEDKTAGRLKTWAEQIRQEV
;
A
#
# COMPACT_ATOMS: atom_id res chain seq x y z
N MET A 1 1.55 -4.43 15.62
CA MET A 1 2.15 -3.45 14.68
C MET A 1 3.53 -3.00 15.14
N ALA A 2 3.69 -2.44 16.36
CA ALA A 2 4.99 -1.97 16.87
C ALA A 2 6.13 -3.01 16.78
N ASP A 3 5.88 -4.25 17.21
CA ASP A 3 6.89 -5.33 17.15
C ASP A 3 7.25 -5.75 15.72
N PHE A 4 6.32 -5.57 14.78
CA PHE A 4 6.58 -5.86 13.37
C PHE A 4 7.45 -4.78 12.74
N LEU A 5 7.13 -3.50 13.00
CA LEU A 5 7.88 -2.35 12.50
C LEU A 5 9.30 -2.32 13.07
N SER A 6 9.48 -2.63 14.36
CA SER A 6 10.81 -2.74 14.96
C SER A 6 11.63 -3.87 14.33
N GLY A 7 11.00 -5.01 14.05
CA GLY A 7 11.59 -6.12 13.30
C GLY A 7 12.07 -5.65 11.93
N PHE A 8 11.20 -5.04 11.12
CA PHE A 8 11.54 -4.50 9.80
C PHE A 8 12.68 -3.48 9.84
N ALA A 9 12.63 -2.54 10.77
CA ALA A 9 13.66 -1.51 10.93
C ALA A 9 15.06 -2.12 11.18
N SER A 10 15.12 -3.23 11.92
CA SER A 10 16.37 -3.94 12.25
C SER A 10 16.93 -4.83 11.13
N MET A 11 16.16 -5.12 10.08
CA MET A 11 16.59 -6.02 9.01
C MET A 11 17.72 -5.38 8.18
N GLU A 12 18.68 -6.18 7.71
CA GLU A 12 19.58 -5.74 6.65
C GLU A 12 18.91 -5.91 5.28
N VAL A 13 18.86 -4.84 4.47
CA VAL A 13 18.21 -4.85 3.16
C VAL A 13 19.20 -4.27 2.15
N THR A 14 19.50 -5.05 1.10
CA THR A 14 20.38 -4.63 -0.02
C THR A 14 19.60 -4.07 -1.20
N ALA A 15 18.27 -4.19 -1.20
CA ALA A 15 17.41 -3.61 -2.20
C ALA A 15 17.44 -2.07 -2.16
N SER A 16 17.23 -1.43 -3.30
CA SER A 16 17.15 0.04 -3.43
C SER A 16 15.72 0.56 -3.45
N ALA A 17 14.73 -0.32 -3.61
CA ALA A 17 13.32 0.01 -3.69
C ALA A 17 12.45 -1.03 -2.98
N ALA A 18 11.25 -0.62 -2.56
CA ALA A 18 10.23 -1.51 -2.03
C ALA A 18 8.83 -1.04 -2.47
N ALA A 19 7.92 -1.99 -2.59
CA ALA A 19 6.52 -1.76 -2.88
C ALA A 19 5.68 -2.28 -1.71
N VAL A 20 4.58 -1.62 -1.37
CA VAL A 20 3.66 -2.03 -0.31
C VAL A 20 2.26 -2.23 -0.87
N PHE A 21 1.51 -3.14 -0.27
CA PHE A 21 0.08 -3.31 -0.53
C PHE A 21 -0.66 -3.47 0.80
N GLY A 22 -1.90 -3.04 0.84
CA GLY A 22 -2.75 -3.08 2.02
C GLY A 22 -4.13 -3.66 1.70
N LEU A 23 -4.70 -4.39 2.66
CA LEU A 23 -6.09 -4.80 2.62
C LEU A 23 -6.91 -3.88 3.52
N GLY A 24 -8.14 -3.56 3.13
CA GLY A 24 -9.09 -2.81 3.93
C GLY A 24 -10.52 -3.09 3.51
N ASP A 25 -11.46 -2.51 4.26
CA ASP A 25 -12.89 -2.56 3.98
C ASP A 25 -13.38 -1.11 3.86
N GLN A 26 -13.60 -0.66 2.62
CA GLN A 26 -13.91 0.74 2.32
C GLN A 26 -15.30 1.17 2.82
N PHE A 27 -16.21 0.23 3.04
CA PHE A 27 -17.57 0.53 3.52
C PHE A 27 -17.69 0.39 5.04
N GLY A 28 -17.01 -0.56 5.66
CA GLY A 28 -16.97 -0.71 7.12
C GLY A 28 -16.04 0.27 7.82
N TYR A 29 -14.93 0.66 7.17
CA TYR A 29 -13.87 1.50 7.75
C TYR A 29 -13.42 2.59 6.76
N GLY A 30 -14.37 3.24 6.09
CA GLY A 30 -14.08 4.25 5.06
C GLY A 30 -13.31 5.49 5.53
N ASP A 31 -13.27 5.77 6.84
CA ASP A 31 -12.51 6.86 7.46
C ASP A 31 -11.07 6.48 7.84
N THR A 32 -10.72 5.20 7.69
CA THR A 32 -9.40 4.65 8.01
C THR A 32 -8.98 3.61 6.96
N PHE A 33 -9.49 3.77 5.73
CA PHE A 33 -9.35 2.77 4.69
C PHE A 33 -7.86 2.54 4.37
N VAL A 34 -7.40 1.30 4.47
CA VAL A 34 -6.02 0.85 4.24
C VAL A 34 -4.94 1.63 5.03
N ASP A 35 -5.27 2.23 6.17
CA ASP A 35 -4.35 3.04 6.98
C ASP A 35 -3.06 2.34 7.40
N GLY A 36 -3.09 1.03 7.64
CA GLY A 36 -1.89 0.26 7.99
C GLY A 36 -0.82 0.25 6.88
N MET A 37 -1.21 0.52 5.63
CA MET A 37 -0.28 0.69 4.51
C MET A 37 0.58 1.95 4.67
N ALA A 38 0.05 3.01 5.29
CA ALA A 38 0.77 4.24 5.55
C ALA A 38 1.95 4.00 6.50
N ASP A 39 1.71 3.28 7.61
CA ASP A 39 2.75 2.94 8.58
C ASP A 39 3.91 2.15 7.94
N MET A 40 3.57 1.24 7.02
CA MET A 40 4.56 0.47 6.26
C MET A 40 5.32 1.33 5.24
N ALA A 41 4.62 2.21 4.54
CA ALA A 41 5.24 3.13 3.59
C ALA A 41 6.22 4.08 4.29
N GLU A 42 5.88 4.58 5.47
CA GLU A 42 6.77 5.40 6.31
C GLU A 42 8.01 4.61 6.72
N ALA A 43 7.83 3.40 7.26
CA ALA A 43 8.96 2.56 7.66
C ALA A 43 9.91 2.24 6.48
N VAL A 44 9.36 1.99 5.28
CA VAL A 44 10.15 1.80 4.05
C VAL A 44 10.99 3.04 3.74
N LYS A 45 10.39 4.25 3.81
CA LYS A 45 11.09 5.52 3.57
C LYS A 45 12.18 5.77 4.62
N GLU A 46 11.89 5.54 5.89
CA GLU A 46 12.87 5.68 6.99
C GLU A 46 14.06 4.73 6.84
N LYS A 47 13.84 3.56 6.24
CA LYS A 47 14.90 2.60 5.91
C LYS A 47 15.77 3.02 4.73
N GLY A 48 15.47 4.15 4.08
CA GLY A 48 16.19 4.68 2.93
C GLY A 48 15.86 3.98 1.61
N LEU A 49 14.76 3.23 1.56
CA LEU A 49 14.31 2.55 0.34
C LEU A 49 13.40 3.48 -0.47
N ARG A 50 13.56 3.46 -1.79
CA ARG A 50 12.64 4.16 -2.69
C ARG A 50 11.30 3.42 -2.72
N LEU A 51 10.22 4.10 -2.32
CA LEU A 51 8.89 3.55 -2.45
C LEU A 51 8.46 3.55 -3.93
N VAL A 52 7.95 2.41 -4.41
CA VAL A 52 7.44 2.20 -5.78
C VAL A 52 6.05 1.59 -5.73
N GLY A 53 5.31 1.70 -6.84
CA GLY A 53 3.99 1.10 -6.99
C GLY A 53 2.87 1.90 -6.34
N SER A 54 2.88 3.23 -6.45
CA SER A 54 1.70 4.04 -6.10
C SER A 54 0.49 3.60 -6.93
N TRP A 55 -0.70 3.67 -6.36
CA TRP A 55 -1.91 3.15 -6.99
C TRP A 55 -3.03 4.18 -7.00
N PRO A 56 -3.78 4.40 -8.09
CA PRO A 56 -4.84 5.42 -8.12
C PRO A 56 -5.92 5.15 -7.07
N THR A 57 -6.46 6.22 -6.47
CA THR A 57 -7.65 6.14 -5.60
C THR A 57 -8.96 6.05 -6.38
N GLU A 58 -8.90 6.26 -7.70
CA GLU A 58 -10.04 6.10 -8.59
C GLU A 58 -10.58 4.66 -8.54
N GLY A 59 -11.91 4.55 -8.45
CA GLY A 59 -12.59 3.26 -8.38
C GLY A 59 -12.74 2.68 -6.97
N TYR A 60 -12.44 3.47 -5.93
CA TYR A 60 -12.74 3.17 -4.52
C TYR A 60 -13.71 4.23 -3.96
N ALA A 61 -14.45 3.87 -2.93
CA ALA A 61 -15.40 4.72 -2.22
C ALA A 61 -15.08 4.72 -0.72
N PHE A 62 -14.28 5.70 -0.29
CA PHE A 62 -13.86 5.91 1.09
C PHE A 62 -13.90 7.42 1.41
N SER A 63 -13.86 7.79 2.68
CA SER A 63 -13.84 9.19 3.11
C SER A 63 -12.43 9.67 3.45
N GLU A 64 -11.63 8.86 4.14
CA GLU A 64 -10.26 9.22 4.55
C GLU A 64 -9.34 7.99 4.52
N SER A 65 -8.07 8.25 4.25
CA SER A 65 -7.01 7.25 4.30
C SER A 65 -5.67 7.95 4.52
N ARG A 66 -4.93 7.55 5.55
CA ARG A 66 -3.53 8.00 5.73
C ARG A 66 -2.61 7.48 4.64
N ALA A 67 -3.03 6.45 3.92
CA ALA A 67 -2.27 5.89 2.81
C ALA A 67 -2.48 6.65 1.50
N GLN A 68 -3.33 7.68 1.47
CA GLN A 68 -3.55 8.55 0.31
C GLN A 68 -2.53 9.71 0.29
N ASP A 69 -1.91 9.94 -0.86
CA ASP A 69 -1.06 11.07 -1.19
C ASP A 69 -1.53 11.67 -2.54
N GLY A 70 -2.27 12.78 -2.46
CA GLY A 70 -2.96 13.36 -3.63
C GLY A 70 -4.04 12.42 -4.18
N ASP A 71 -3.98 12.11 -5.47
CA ASP A 71 -4.94 11.25 -6.17
C ASP A 71 -4.53 9.76 -6.21
N ALA A 72 -3.54 9.38 -5.41
CA ALA A 72 -3.02 8.02 -5.35
C ALA A 72 -2.84 7.53 -3.91
N PHE A 73 -2.98 6.23 -3.70
CA PHE A 73 -2.43 5.54 -2.56
C PHE A 73 -0.91 5.35 -2.72
N VAL A 74 -0.20 5.35 -1.59
CA VAL A 74 1.26 5.09 -1.52
C VAL A 74 1.66 3.67 -1.93
N GLY A 75 0.69 2.77 -2.13
CA GLY A 75 0.85 1.38 -2.54
C GLY A 75 -0.48 0.80 -3.01
N LEU A 76 -0.51 -0.49 -3.35
CA LEU A 76 -1.73 -1.14 -3.85
C LEU A 76 -2.77 -1.32 -2.72
N ALA A 77 -3.94 -0.69 -2.88
CA ALA A 77 -5.10 -0.94 -2.03
C ALA A 77 -5.95 -2.12 -2.56
N LEU A 78 -6.27 -3.08 -1.70
CA LEU A 78 -7.16 -4.19 -2.00
C LEU A 78 -8.31 -4.23 -1.00
N ASP A 79 -9.48 -4.64 -1.46
CA ASP A 79 -10.67 -4.79 -0.63
C ASP A 79 -11.32 -6.12 -0.99
N GLN A 80 -11.16 -7.11 -0.10
CA GLN A 80 -11.69 -8.46 -0.31
C GLN A 80 -13.12 -8.61 0.24
N ASP A 81 -13.59 -7.64 1.01
CA ASP A 81 -14.93 -7.66 1.59
C ASP A 81 -15.96 -7.12 0.58
N ASN A 82 -15.56 -6.14 -0.24
CA ASN A 82 -16.45 -5.41 -1.13
C ASN A 82 -16.07 -5.50 -2.61
N GLU A 83 -14.81 -5.78 -2.94
CA GLU A 83 -14.29 -5.76 -4.32
C GLU A 83 -13.38 -6.96 -4.64
N GLU A 84 -13.71 -8.14 -4.11
CA GLU A 84 -12.91 -9.37 -4.28
C GLU A 84 -12.64 -9.72 -5.75
N ASP A 85 -13.59 -9.41 -6.63
CA ASP A 85 -13.54 -9.66 -8.07
C ASP A 85 -12.47 -8.81 -8.77
N LYS A 86 -12.13 -7.64 -8.20
CA LYS A 86 -11.09 -6.75 -8.72
C LYS A 86 -9.69 -7.15 -8.29
N THR A 87 -9.52 -7.93 -7.23
CA THR A 87 -8.21 -8.22 -6.63
C THR A 87 -7.21 -8.83 -7.63
N ALA A 88 -7.62 -9.86 -8.37
CA ALA A 88 -6.72 -10.53 -9.32
C ALA A 88 -6.25 -9.60 -10.44
N GLY A 89 -7.17 -8.75 -10.95
CA GLY A 89 -6.85 -7.76 -11.98
C GLY A 89 -5.89 -6.68 -11.45
N ARG A 90 -6.21 -6.12 -10.28
CA ARG A 90 -5.38 -5.10 -9.60
C ARG A 90 -3.96 -5.60 -9.33
N LEU A 91 -3.81 -6.82 -8.79
CA LEU A 91 -2.50 -7.45 -8.56
C LEU A 91 -1.69 -7.61 -9.84
N LYS A 92 -2.33 -8.07 -10.92
CA LYS A 92 -1.64 -8.26 -12.21
C LYS A 92 -1.11 -6.93 -12.74
N THR A 93 -1.98 -5.92 -12.82
CA THR A 93 -1.61 -4.59 -13.33
C THR A 93 -0.54 -3.94 -12.47
N TRP A 94 -0.69 -4.00 -11.15
CA TRP A 94 0.29 -3.44 -10.22
C TRP A 94 1.64 -4.17 -10.30
N ALA A 95 1.64 -5.49 -10.43
CA ALA A 95 2.86 -6.27 -10.62
C ALA A 95 3.59 -5.95 -11.93
N GLU A 96 2.86 -5.59 -12.99
CA GLU A 96 3.45 -5.12 -14.25
C GLU A 96 4.02 -3.70 -14.11
N GLN A 97 3.31 -2.82 -13.40
CA GLN A 97 3.77 -1.46 -13.08
C GLN A 97 5.08 -1.47 -12.28
N ILE A 98 5.14 -2.18 -11.15
CA ILE A 98 6.34 -2.20 -10.30
C ILE A 98 7.58 -2.72 -11.03
N ARG A 99 7.43 -3.63 -12.00
CA ARG A 99 8.54 -4.12 -12.84
C ARG A 99 9.14 -3.04 -13.74
N GLN A 100 8.38 -2.00 -14.08
CA GLN A 100 8.85 -0.88 -14.89
C GLN A 100 9.49 0.22 -14.03
N GLU A 101 9.19 0.23 -12.73
CA GLU A 101 9.70 1.23 -11.80
C GLU A 101 11.01 0.83 -11.11
N VAL A 102 11.46 -0.43 -11.27
CA VAL A 102 12.69 -0.99 -10.65
C VAL A 102 13.77 -1.33 -11.65
#